data_AF-A0A3L8SRE8-F1
#
_entry.id   AF-A0A3L8SRE8-F1
#
_cell.length_a   1.000
_cell.length_b   1.000
_cell.length_c   1.000
_cell.angle_alpha   90.00
_cell.angle_beta   90.00
_cell.angle_gamma   90.00
#
_symmetry.space_group_name_H-M   'P 1'
#
loop_
_entity.id
_entity.type
_entity.pdbx_description
1 polymer ?
#
loop_
_entity_poly.entity_id
_entity_poly.type
_entity_poly.pdbx_seq_one_letter_code
_entity_poly.pdbx_strand_id
1 'polypeptide(L)'
;MQSLEKLLRDAIIYGQPRTHRAWRKIIILVEGIYSMEGSIVRLPEIVSLKNKYKAYLYLDEAHSIGAVGATGRGVVEYFGMSPSDVDILMGTFTKSFGAAGGYIAGKK
;
A
#
# COMPACT_ATOMS: atom_id res chain seq x y z
N MET A 1 -1.22 12.74 5.28
CA MET A 1 -2.12 11.85 6.05
C MET A 1 -3.52 12.40 6.28
N GLN A 2 -3.69 13.65 6.72
CA GLN A 2 -5.03 14.24 6.94
C GLN A 2 -5.95 14.12 5.71
N SER A 3 -5.41 14.32 4.50
CA SER A 3 -6.15 14.13 3.24
C SER A 3 -6.65 12.69 3.05
N LEU A 4 -5.79 11.69 3.25
CA LEU A 4 -6.20 10.27 3.18
C LEU A 4 -7.26 9.94 4.23
N GLU A 5 -7.08 10.39 5.47
CA GLU A 5 -8.09 10.17 6.53
C GLU A 5 -9.43 10.82 6.16
N LYS A 6 -9.42 12.04 5.60
CA LYS A 6 -10.62 12.69 5.10
C LYS A 6 -11.29 11.85 4.00
N LEU A 7 -10.54 11.34 3.02
CA LEU A 7 -11.08 10.49 1.96
C LEU A 7 -11.72 9.20 2.51
N LEU A 8 -11.08 8.56 3.50
CA LEU A 8 -11.64 7.38 4.17
C LEU A 8 -12.95 7.70 4.88
N ARG A 9 -13.00 8.83 5.61
CA ARG A 9 -14.24 9.29 6.27
C ARG A 9 -15.34 9.61 5.27
N ASP A 10 -15.02 10.36 4.23
CA ASP A 10 -15.97 10.77 3.19
C ASP A 10 -16.54 9.52 2.49
N ALA A 11 -15.70 8.52 2.19
CA ALA A 11 -16.16 7.25 1.64
C ALA A 11 -17.13 6.52 2.58
N ILE A 12 -16.87 6.50 3.89
CA ILE A 12 -17.76 5.83 4.85
C ILE A 12 -19.07 6.59 5.04
N ILE A 13 -19.01 7.92 5.16
CA ILE A 13 -20.16 8.78 5.50
C ILE A 13 -21.07 8.96 4.29
N TYR A 14 -20.52 9.34 3.14
CA TYR A 14 -21.31 9.65 1.95
C TYR A 14 -21.56 8.42 1.07
N GLY A 15 -20.73 7.39 1.19
CA GLY A 15 -20.91 6.13 0.48
C GLY A 15 -20.77 6.25 -1.03
N GLN A 16 -21.56 5.46 -1.75
CA GLN A 16 -21.58 5.41 -3.21
C GLN A 16 -22.30 6.62 -3.81
N PRO A 17 -21.76 7.29 -4.85
CA PRO A 17 -22.30 8.55 -5.38
C PRO A 17 -23.78 8.53 -5.80
N ARG A 18 -24.29 7.38 -6.27
CA ARG A 18 -25.67 7.26 -6.78
C ARG A 18 -26.66 6.74 -5.74
N THR A 19 -26.20 5.89 -4.83
CA THR A 19 -27.09 5.16 -3.91
C THR A 19 -26.96 5.64 -2.47
N HIS A 20 -25.92 6.43 -2.15
CA HIS A 20 -25.53 6.84 -0.80
C HIS A 20 -25.35 5.67 0.18
N ARG A 21 -25.24 4.44 -0.32
CA ARG A 21 -24.96 3.27 0.50
C ARG A 21 -23.49 3.27 0.85
N ALA A 22 -23.18 2.96 2.11
CA ALA A 22 -21.80 2.81 2.57
C ALA A 22 -21.01 1.82 1.70
N TRP A 23 -19.75 2.13 1.44
CA TRP A 23 -18.84 1.18 0.81
C TRP A 23 -18.61 -0.03 1.72
N ARG A 24 -18.77 -1.24 1.16
CA ARG A 24 -18.53 -2.48 1.90
C ARG A 24 -17.05 -2.85 2.00
N LYS A 25 -16.25 -2.41 1.02
CA LYS A 25 -14.81 -2.62 0.96
C LYS A 25 -14.16 -1.33 0.47
N ILE A 26 -13.13 -0.90 1.16
CA ILE A 26 -12.30 0.25 0.80
C ILE A 26 -10.87 -0.27 0.72
N ILE A 27 -10.18 0.05 -0.37
CA ILE A 27 -8.78 -0.35 -0.60
C ILE A 27 -7.96 0.92 -0.76
N ILE A 28 -6.88 1.02 0.01
CA ILE A 28 -5.84 2.04 -0.11
C ILE A 28 -4.77 1.46 -1.04
N LEU A 29 -4.51 2.12 -2.16
CA LEU A 29 -3.46 1.74 -3.10
C LEU A 29 -2.34 2.76 -3.03
N VAL A 30 -1.11 2.31 -2.79
CA VAL A 30 0.08 3.16 -2.73
C VAL A 30 1.30 2.45 -3.30
N GLU A 31 2.27 3.24 -3.75
CA GLU A 31 3.62 2.78 -4.07
C GLU A 31 4.51 2.89 -2.83
N GLY A 32 5.45 1.96 -2.67
CA GLY A 32 6.46 2.02 -1.63
C GLY A 32 7.42 3.18 -1.84
N ILE A 33 7.96 3.27 -3.06
CA ILE A 33 8.74 4.41 -3.55
C ILE A 33 8.05 4.93 -4.81
N TYR A 34 7.65 6.20 -4.80
CA TYR A 34 7.03 6.84 -5.96
C TYR A 34 8.07 7.07 -7.05
N SER A 35 7.84 6.53 -8.24
CA SER A 35 8.85 6.37 -9.28
C SER A 35 9.49 7.68 -9.78
N MET A 36 8.73 8.78 -9.77
CA MET A 36 9.17 10.05 -10.34
C MET A 36 9.98 10.86 -9.33
N GLU A 37 9.48 10.98 -8.11
CA GLU A 37 10.10 11.81 -7.07
C GLU A 37 11.11 11.03 -6.21
N GLY A 38 11.06 9.70 -6.25
CA GLY A 38 11.84 8.83 -5.34
C GLY A 38 11.39 8.92 -3.88
N SER A 39 10.22 9.51 -3.61
CA SER A 39 9.72 9.69 -2.25
C SER A 39 9.27 8.36 -1.66
N ILE A 40 9.63 8.11 -0.39
CA ILE A 40 9.23 6.90 0.34
C ILE A 40 7.87 7.14 0.99
N VAL A 41 6.97 6.19 0.84
CA VAL A 41 5.65 6.21 1.48
C VAL A 41 5.74 6.23 3.00
N ARG A 42 4.79 6.92 3.65
CA ARG A 42 4.65 6.91 5.11
C ARG A 42 3.92 5.65 5.59
N LEU A 43 4.51 4.47 5.35
CA LEU A 43 3.86 3.17 5.55
C LEU A 43 3.27 2.99 6.95
N PRO A 44 3.96 3.33 8.07
CA PRO A 44 3.38 3.16 9.41
C PRO A 44 2.09 3.96 9.62
N GLU A 45 2.04 5.19 9.08
CA GLU A 45 0.88 6.06 9.18
C GLU A 45 -0.30 5.52 8.35
N ILE A 46 -0.02 4.95 7.17
CA ILE A 46 -1.04 4.32 6.32
C ILE A 46 -1.60 3.06 6.96
N VAL A 47 -0.75 2.19 7.52
CA VAL A 47 -1.18 0.97 8.22
C VAL A 47 -2.05 1.34 9.44
N SER A 48 -1.70 2.41 10.16
CA SER A 48 -2.53 2.93 11.25
C SER A 48 -3.93 3.34 10.76
N LEU A 49 -4.03 4.07 9.64
CA LEU A 49 -5.33 4.43 9.06
C LEU A 49 -6.09 3.23 8.51
N LYS A 50 -5.41 2.31 7.81
CA LYS A 50 -5.98 1.03 7.35
C LYS A 50 -6.68 0.34 8.50
N ASN A 51 -5.99 0.13 9.62
CA ASN A 51 -6.52 -0.55 10.79
C ASN A 51 -7.66 0.23 11.44
N LYS A 52 -7.52 1.55 11.59
CA LYS A 52 -8.55 2.43 12.17
C LYS A 52 -9.87 2.37 11.39
N TYR A 53 -9.80 2.39 10.07
CA TYR A 53 -10.97 2.45 9.18
C TYR A 53 -11.37 1.10 8.60
N LYS A 54 -10.72 0.01 9.02
CA LYS A 54 -10.94 -1.36 8.52
C LYS A 54 -10.87 -1.44 6.99
N ALA A 55 -9.96 -0.66 6.40
CA ALA A 55 -9.67 -0.70 4.98
C ALA A 55 -8.64 -1.80 4.67
N TYR A 56 -8.50 -2.13 3.40
CA TYR A 56 -7.40 -2.96 2.90
C TYR A 56 -6.27 -2.06 2.38
N LEU A 57 -5.06 -2.58 2.37
CA LEU A 57 -3.86 -1.93 1.85
C LEU A 57 -3.24 -2.80 0.74
N TYR A 58 -3.14 -2.21 -0.43
CA TYR A 58 -2.36 -2.68 -1.55
C TYR A 58 -1.09 -1.83 -1.66
N LEU A 59 0.07 -2.47 -1.55
CA LEU A 59 1.36 -1.83 -1.64
C LEU A 59 2.11 -2.32 -2.87
N ASP A 60 2.43 -1.41 -3.78
CA ASP A 60 3.31 -1.67 -4.91
C ASP A 60 4.77 -1.44 -4.50
N GLU A 61 5.55 -2.52 -4.43
CA GLU A 61 6.96 -2.54 -4.09
C GLU A 61 7.88 -2.47 -5.33
N ALA A 62 7.37 -2.18 -6.53
CA ALA A 62 8.15 -2.28 -7.77
C ALA A 62 9.45 -1.45 -7.77
N HIS A 63 9.44 -0.27 -7.15
CA HIS A 63 10.63 0.60 -7.04
C HIS A 63 11.41 0.43 -5.73
N SER A 64 10.91 -0.36 -4.79
CA SER A 64 11.50 -0.53 -3.46
C SER A 64 12.07 -1.92 -3.22
N ILE A 65 11.48 -2.96 -3.80
CA ILE A 65 12.02 -4.32 -3.75
C ILE A 65 13.40 -4.36 -4.41
N GLY A 66 14.38 -4.94 -3.72
CA GLY A 66 15.80 -4.94 -4.10
C GLY A 66 16.53 -3.60 -3.92
N ALA A 67 15.83 -2.50 -3.64
CA ALA A 67 16.42 -1.16 -3.50
C ALA A 67 16.57 -0.71 -2.03
N VAL A 68 15.64 -1.08 -1.16
CA VAL A 68 15.63 -0.69 0.27
C VAL A 68 15.29 -1.86 1.19
N GLY A 69 15.55 -1.67 2.49
CA GLY A 69 15.49 -2.71 3.50
C GLY A 69 16.83 -3.41 3.67
N ALA A 70 17.13 -3.92 4.86
CA ALA A 70 18.43 -4.52 5.18
C ALA A 70 18.79 -5.71 4.27
N THR A 71 17.78 -6.44 3.77
CA THR A 71 17.95 -7.56 2.84
C THR A 71 17.29 -7.31 1.48
N GLY A 72 16.96 -6.05 1.18
CA GLY A 72 16.32 -5.67 -0.07
C GLY A 72 14.85 -6.08 -0.18
N ARG A 73 14.14 -6.32 0.92
CA ARG A 73 12.74 -6.76 0.90
C ARG A 73 11.73 -5.63 0.70
N GLY A 74 12.19 -4.41 0.45
CA GLY A 74 11.33 -3.28 0.15
C GLY A 74 10.97 -2.44 1.37
N VAL A 75 9.98 -1.56 1.21
CA VAL A 75 9.66 -0.54 2.22
C VAL A 75 9.11 -1.15 3.51
N VAL A 76 8.46 -2.30 3.43
CA VAL A 76 8.01 -3.04 4.64
C VAL A 76 9.20 -3.33 5.57
N GLU A 77 10.30 -3.87 5.02
CA GLU A 77 11.50 -4.16 5.80
C GLU A 77 12.24 -2.88 6.20
N TYR A 78 12.27 -1.88 5.32
CA TYR A 78 12.86 -0.57 5.63
C TYR A 78 12.27 0.06 6.91
N PHE A 79 10.96 -0.09 7.13
CA PHE A 79 10.29 0.38 8.36
C PHE A 79 10.29 -0.64 9.52
N GLY A 80 10.92 -1.81 9.35
CA GLY A 80 10.93 -2.87 10.36
C GLY A 80 9.54 -3.47 10.63
N MET A 81 8.63 -3.38 9.67
CA MET A 81 7.25 -3.85 9.79
C MET A 81 7.09 -5.28 9.30
N SER A 82 5.97 -5.92 9.64
CA SER A 82 5.67 -7.25 9.14
C SER A 82 5.01 -7.15 7.75
N PRO A 83 5.36 -8.03 6.79
CA PRO A 83 4.60 -8.16 5.54
C PRO A 83 3.11 -8.44 5.76
N SER A 84 2.72 -8.98 6.93
CA SER A 84 1.31 -9.20 7.29
C SER A 84 0.54 -7.92 7.60
N ASP A 85 1.21 -6.78 7.78
CA ASP A 85 0.55 -5.48 7.99
C ASP A 85 -0.05 -4.94 6.69
N VAL A 86 0.38 -5.47 5.55
CA VAL A 86 -0.10 -5.17 4.20
C VAL A 86 -0.97 -6.33 3.71
N ASP A 87 -2.12 -6.03 3.12
CA ASP A 87 -3.04 -7.10 2.67
C ASP A 87 -2.62 -7.69 1.32
N ILE A 88 -2.12 -6.82 0.42
CA ILE A 88 -1.65 -7.20 -0.91
C ILE A 88 -0.31 -6.49 -1.18
N LEU A 89 0.72 -7.28 -1.42
CA LEU A 89 2.02 -6.83 -1.90
C LEU A 89 2.10 -7.11 -3.40
N MET A 90 2.51 -6.12 -4.18
CA MET A 90 2.84 -6.29 -5.59
C MET A 90 4.31 -5.97 -5.81
N GLY A 91 4.95 -6.64 -6.75
CA GLY A 91 6.25 -6.21 -7.25
C GLY A 91 6.49 -6.65 -8.68
N THR A 92 7.59 -6.17 -9.26
CA THR A 92 8.00 -6.47 -10.62
C THR A 92 9.37 -7.13 -10.65
N PHE A 93 9.57 -8.05 -11.59
CA PHE A 93 10.89 -8.61 -11.90
C PHE A 93 11.67 -7.76 -12.90
N THR A 94 11.04 -6.75 -13.52
CA THR A 94 11.64 -5.93 -14.60
C THR A 94 12.60 -4.84 -14.15
N LYS A 95 12.77 -4.63 -12.84
CA LYS A 95 13.61 -3.57 -12.26
C LYS A 95 14.81 -4.16 -11.55
N SER A 96 14.83 -4.12 -10.23
CA SER A 96 15.96 -4.59 -9.41
C SER A 96 16.37 -6.04 -9.68
N PHE A 97 15.43 -6.87 -10.14
CA PHE A 97 15.69 -8.27 -10.46
C PHE A 97 16.23 -8.52 -11.88
N GLY A 98 16.24 -7.52 -12.77
CA GLY A 98 16.82 -7.65 -14.12
C GLY A 98 16.18 -8.73 -15.02
N ALA A 99 14.91 -9.07 -14.78
CA ALA A 99 14.20 -10.16 -15.47
C ALA A 99 12.86 -9.66 -16.05
N ALA A 100 11.90 -10.57 -16.27
CA ALA A 100 10.59 -10.25 -16.83
C ALA A 100 9.45 -10.82 -15.99
N GLY A 101 8.32 -10.10 -15.95
CA GLY A 101 7.11 -10.47 -15.21
C GLY A 101 6.94 -9.70 -13.90
N GLY A 102 5.94 -10.08 -13.13
CA GLY A 102 5.61 -9.49 -11.84
C GLY A 102 4.87 -10.47 -10.95
N TYR A 103 4.67 -10.09 -9.69
CA TYR A 103 4.03 -10.93 -8.69
C TYR A 103 3.04 -10.14 -7.85
N ILE A 104 2.08 -10.87 -7.29
CA ILE A 104 1.21 -10.41 -6.22
C ILE A 104 1.29 -11.45 -5.10
N ALA A 105 1.48 -10.99 -3.86
CA ALA A 105 1.51 -11.81 -2.66
C ALA A 105 0.53 -11.26 -1.63
N GLY A 106 -0.09 -12.15 -0.86
CA GLY A 106 -1.03 -11.79 0.19
C GLY A 106 -1.30 -13.01 1.06
N LYS A 107 -1.97 -12.80 2.18
CA LYS A 107 -2.38 -13.92 3.05
C LYS A 107 -3.48 -14.73 2.36
N LYS A 108 -3.41 -16.06 2.48
CA LYS A 108 -4.45 -17.00 2.00
C LYS A 108 -5.75 -16.83 2.78
#